data_AF-A0A067LRY9-F1
#
_entry.id   AF-A0A067LRY9-F1
#
_cell.length_a   1.000
_cell.length_b   1.000
_cell.length_c   1.000
_cell.angle_alpha   90.00
_cell.angle_beta   90.00
_cell.angle_gamma   90.00
#
_symmetry.space_group_name_H-M   'P 1'
#
loop_
_entity.id
_entity.type
_entity.pdbx_description
1 polymer ?
#
loop_
_entity_poly.entity_id
_entity_poly.type
_entity_poly.pdbx_seq_one_letter_code
_entity_poly.pdbx_strand_id
1 'polypeptide(L)'
;MIFAALLALALAAPALAVPAVRGMPATGKLSAHAHVTGPKFNIDATFDIVGSYDGNPTQVTVKVNSGLTLDPNLGTGEYLYHIHTNPLDPSGNCTLAFAHLDPYNVTESITCDPNFKQYCQEGDFSGKWGKLKGTQSGAIDQFSFSDPFVRFFPQDASLLGRSIVIHSANKTRIACGNITSILDGTMSFSGQPTNKPSSFVTDFPSAAPAQPAILISPFNGTDLPSQTFLDALPYPISFPAIPLDKALNIEFFQHTHDVKVNNVQTTVTQPDAKAAYGYGPTFNW
;
A
#
# COMPACT_ATOMS: atom_id res chain seq x y z
N MET A 1 36.38 33.08 -40.19
CA MET A 1 35.73 33.13 -38.86
C MET A 1 35.22 31.74 -38.56
N ILE A 2 35.88 31.02 -37.65
CA ILE A 2 35.64 29.59 -37.39
C ILE A 2 34.55 29.49 -36.32
N PHE A 3 33.44 28.82 -36.63
CA PHE A 3 32.39 28.49 -35.67
C PHE A 3 32.89 27.36 -34.76
N ALA A 4 33.05 27.65 -33.46
CA ALA A 4 33.31 26.63 -32.44
C ALA A 4 31.97 26.00 -32.01
N ALA A 5 31.78 24.72 -32.30
CA ALA A 5 30.66 23.93 -31.80
C ALA A 5 30.92 23.58 -30.32
N LEU A 6 30.08 24.08 -29.41
CA LEU A 6 30.05 23.62 -28.03
C LEU A 6 29.45 22.21 -27.98
N LEU A 7 30.28 21.23 -27.68
CA LEU A 7 29.85 19.87 -27.38
C LEU A 7 29.40 19.82 -25.90
N ALA A 8 28.10 19.85 -25.66
CA ALA A 8 27.54 19.64 -24.32
C ALA A 8 27.73 18.16 -23.93
N LEU A 9 28.65 17.91 -22.99
CA LEU A 9 28.87 16.60 -22.39
C LEU A 9 27.73 16.33 -21.41
N ALA A 10 26.73 15.55 -21.81
CA ALA A 10 25.70 15.05 -20.90
C ALA A 10 26.35 14.05 -19.94
N LEU A 11 26.56 14.47 -18.68
CA LEU A 11 26.94 13.57 -17.60
C LEU A 11 25.75 12.66 -17.31
N ALA A 12 25.83 11.41 -17.76
CA ALA A 12 24.89 10.37 -17.36
C ALA A 12 24.99 10.20 -15.84
N ALA A 13 23.91 10.50 -15.13
CA ALA A 13 23.79 10.16 -13.71
C ALA A 13 23.97 8.64 -13.57
N PRO A 14 24.74 8.14 -12.59
CA PRO A 14 24.86 6.71 -12.39
C PRO A 14 23.47 6.17 -12.06
N ALA A 15 22.99 5.21 -12.85
CA ALA A 15 21.82 4.43 -12.50
C ALA A 15 22.09 3.82 -11.12
N LEU A 16 21.26 4.16 -10.12
CA LEU A 16 21.30 3.50 -8.82
C LEU A 16 21.10 2.01 -9.09
N ALA A 17 22.15 1.22 -8.92
CA ALA A 17 22.07 -0.22 -9.06
C ALA A 17 21.01 -0.71 -8.06
N VAL A 18 19.94 -1.33 -8.56
CA VAL A 18 19.01 -2.09 -7.71
C VAL A 18 19.89 -3.04 -6.91
N PRO A 19 19.88 -2.99 -5.56
CA PRO A 19 20.67 -3.89 -4.75
C PRO A 19 20.38 -5.31 -5.23
N ALA A 20 21.43 -6.09 -5.49
CA ALA A 20 21.27 -7.48 -5.91
C ALA A 20 20.56 -8.25 -4.79
N VAL A 21 19.22 -8.28 -4.84
CA VAL A 21 18.40 -9.12 -3.98
C VAL A 21 18.77 -10.55 -4.33
N ARG A 22 19.42 -11.22 -3.38
CA ARG A 22 19.93 -12.57 -3.55
C ARG A 22 18.76 -13.50 -3.88
N GLY A 23 18.74 -14.05 -5.09
CA GLY A 23 17.72 -15.02 -5.51
C GLY A 23 16.46 -14.44 -6.17
N MET A 24 16.50 -13.22 -6.72
CA MET A 24 15.43 -12.80 -7.64
C MET A 24 15.30 -13.81 -8.79
N PRO A 25 14.14 -14.47 -8.99
CA PRO A 25 13.93 -15.25 -10.19
C PRO A 25 13.93 -14.29 -11.39
N ALA A 26 14.68 -14.63 -12.45
CA ALA A 26 14.85 -13.81 -13.65
C ALA A 26 13.51 -13.51 -14.37
N THR A 27 12.50 -14.32 -14.10
CA THR A 27 11.09 -14.16 -14.44
C THR A 27 10.29 -14.81 -13.29
N GLY A 28 9.21 -14.19 -12.81
CA GLY A 28 8.44 -14.82 -11.73
C GLY A 28 7.47 -13.92 -11.00
N LYS A 29 6.84 -14.51 -9.98
CA LYS A 29 6.01 -13.81 -9.01
C LYS A 29 6.88 -13.39 -7.82
N LEU A 30 6.66 -12.18 -7.33
CA LEU A 30 7.18 -11.71 -6.05
C LEU A 30 6.22 -12.21 -4.97
N SER A 31 6.73 -12.76 -3.87
CA SER A 31 5.86 -13.30 -2.81
C SER A 31 6.27 -12.79 -1.45
N ALA A 32 5.29 -12.40 -0.66
CA ALA A 32 5.42 -12.12 0.76
C ALA A 32 4.22 -12.69 1.51
N HIS A 33 4.42 -12.99 2.79
CA HIS A 33 3.40 -13.56 3.66
C HIS A 33 3.41 -12.86 5.02
N ALA A 34 2.24 -12.60 5.59
CA ALA A 34 2.12 -12.18 6.98
C ALA A 34 1.14 -13.09 7.72
N HIS A 35 1.59 -13.61 8.86
CA HIS A 35 0.76 -14.27 9.85
C HIS A 35 0.47 -13.27 10.97
N VAL A 36 -0.78 -12.80 11.03
CA VAL A 36 -1.24 -11.73 11.91
C VAL A 36 -1.98 -12.34 13.08
N THR A 37 -1.46 -12.14 14.29
CA THR A 37 -2.01 -12.74 15.50
C THR A 37 -2.33 -11.69 16.57
N GLY A 38 -3.36 -11.97 17.37
CA GLY A 38 -3.81 -11.11 18.46
C GLY A 38 -4.28 -11.95 19.64
N PRO A 39 -3.40 -12.27 20.61
CA PRO A 39 -3.69 -13.27 21.64
C PRO A 39 -4.84 -12.87 22.56
N LYS A 40 -5.04 -11.58 22.82
CA LYS A 40 -6.12 -11.06 23.68
C LYS A 40 -7.52 -11.47 23.19
N PHE A 41 -7.69 -11.57 21.88
CA PHE A 41 -8.98 -11.86 21.24
C PHE A 41 -8.95 -13.12 20.37
N ASN A 42 -7.88 -13.93 20.51
CA ASN A 42 -7.63 -15.10 19.68
C ASN A 42 -7.75 -14.81 18.18
N ILE A 43 -7.22 -13.67 17.75
CA ILE A 43 -7.20 -13.28 16.34
C ILE A 43 -6.11 -14.06 15.63
N ASP A 44 -6.48 -14.70 14.54
CA ASP A 44 -5.59 -15.46 13.66
C ASP A 44 -5.97 -15.17 12.21
N ALA A 45 -5.06 -14.51 11.49
CA ALA A 45 -5.27 -14.11 10.10
C ALA A 45 -4.00 -14.28 9.27
N THR A 46 -4.18 -14.56 7.99
CA THR A 46 -3.09 -14.70 7.02
C THR A 46 -3.28 -13.76 5.85
N PHE A 47 -2.18 -13.16 5.41
CA PHE A 47 -2.10 -12.32 4.23
C PHE A 47 -1.05 -12.89 3.29
N ASP A 48 -1.48 -13.35 2.13
CA ASP A 48 -0.60 -13.76 1.04
C ASP A 48 -0.56 -12.65 -0.01
N ILE A 49 0.63 -12.13 -0.26
CA ILE A 49 0.86 -10.97 -1.12
C ILE A 49 1.72 -11.39 -2.28
N VAL A 50 1.18 -11.26 -3.49
CA VAL A 50 1.82 -11.70 -4.72
C VAL A 50 1.94 -10.53 -5.68
N GLY A 51 3.15 -10.06 -5.87
CA GLY A 51 3.49 -9.05 -6.88
C GLY A 51 4.02 -9.68 -8.16
N SER A 52 4.29 -8.85 -9.16
CA SER A 52 4.93 -9.26 -10.40
C SER A 52 5.97 -8.25 -10.86
N TYR A 53 6.89 -8.70 -11.71
CA TYR A 53 7.90 -7.82 -12.32
C TYR A 53 7.38 -7.04 -13.53
N ASP A 54 6.21 -7.43 -14.06
CA ASP A 54 5.59 -6.87 -15.26
C ASP A 54 4.58 -5.74 -14.94
N GLY A 55 4.62 -5.20 -13.72
CA GLY A 55 3.74 -4.12 -13.27
C GLY A 55 2.26 -4.47 -13.29
N ASN A 56 1.91 -5.76 -13.25
CA ASN A 56 0.56 -6.09 -12.81
C ASN A 56 0.38 -5.66 -11.34
N PRO A 57 -0.83 -5.23 -10.95
CA PRO A 57 -1.09 -4.87 -9.57
C PRO A 57 -0.77 -6.02 -8.61
N THR A 58 -0.40 -5.66 -7.39
CA THR A 58 -0.10 -6.64 -6.34
C THR A 58 -1.38 -7.30 -5.87
N GLN A 59 -1.47 -8.62 -6.04
CA GLN A 59 -2.59 -9.41 -5.54
C GLN A 59 -2.41 -9.63 -4.04
N VAL A 60 -3.38 -9.18 -3.24
CA VAL A 60 -3.46 -9.48 -1.81
C VAL A 60 -4.58 -10.50 -1.59
N THR A 61 -4.30 -11.57 -0.87
CA THR A 61 -5.27 -12.58 -0.44
C THR A 61 -5.31 -12.61 1.08
N VAL A 62 -6.50 -12.48 1.64
CA VAL A 62 -6.72 -12.39 3.08
C VAL A 62 -7.60 -13.55 3.52
N LYS A 63 -7.26 -14.16 4.65
CA LYS A 63 -8.09 -15.14 5.34
C LYS A 63 -8.04 -14.88 6.84
N VAL A 64 -9.18 -14.95 7.51
CA VAL A 64 -9.26 -14.82 8.97
C VAL A 64 -9.82 -16.12 9.51
N ASN A 65 -9.01 -16.85 10.27
CA ASN A 65 -9.41 -18.12 10.83
C ASN A 65 -10.21 -17.95 12.13
N SER A 66 -9.94 -16.91 12.92
CA SER A 66 -10.67 -16.63 14.17
C SER A 66 -10.50 -15.20 14.70
N GLY A 67 -11.34 -14.85 15.67
CA GLY A 67 -11.17 -13.71 16.57
C GLY A 67 -11.83 -12.38 16.15
N LEU A 68 -12.20 -12.22 14.87
CA LEU A 68 -12.88 -11.00 14.40
C LEU A 68 -14.40 -11.14 14.53
N THR A 69 -14.90 -10.96 15.75
CA THR A 69 -16.29 -11.22 16.09
C THR A 69 -17.20 -9.99 15.91
N LEU A 70 -18.49 -10.14 16.20
CA LEU A 70 -19.44 -9.03 16.34
C LEU A 70 -19.48 -8.45 17.78
N ASP A 71 -18.47 -8.73 18.61
CA ASP A 71 -18.41 -8.22 19.99
C ASP A 71 -18.40 -6.68 20.00
N PRO A 72 -19.40 -6.03 20.64
CA PRO A 72 -19.44 -4.58 20.76
C PRO A 72 -18.21 -3.98 21.44
N ASN A 73 -17.51 -4.74 22.30
CA ASN A 73 -16.27 -4.30 22.95
C ASN A 73 -15.08 -4.22 21.97
N LEU A 74 -15.17 -4.90 20.83
CA LEU A 74 -14.23 -4.83 19.71
C LEU A 74 -14.65 -3.78 18.66
N GLY A 75 -15.82 -3.17 18.81
CA GLY A 75 -16.38 -2.17 17.91
C GLY A 75 -17.62 -2.66 17.16
N THR A 76 -18.02 -1.93 16.13
CA THR A 76 -19.24 -2.15 15.34
C THR A 76 -19.17 -3.38 14.41
N GLY A 77 -18.39 -4.40 14.76
CA GLY A 77 -18.13 -5.56 13.90
C GLY A 77 -17.34 -5.23 12.62
N GLU A 78 -16.65 -4.09 12.57
CA GLU A 78 -15.79 -3.70 11.46
C GLU A 78 -14.37 -3.47 11.95
N TYR A 79 -13.41 -4.04 11.24
CA TYR A 79 -12.00 -4.00 11.60
C TYR A 79 -11.17 -3.37 10.48
N LEU A 80 -10.32 -2.44 10.86
CA LEU A 80 -9.35 -1.83 9.95
C LEU A 80 -8.12 -2.72 9.85
N TYR A 81 -7.40 -2.63 8.75
CA TYR A 81 -6.17 -3.37 8.52
C TYR A 81 -5.31 -2.60 7.53
N HIS A 82 -4.04 -2.44 7.89
CA HIS A 82 -3.09 -1.62 7.15
C HIS A 82 -1.71 -2.26 7.14
N ILE A 83 -0.90 -1.92 6.12
CA ILE A 83 0.55 -2.08 6.21
C ILE A 83 1.10 -0.92 7.04
N HIS A 84 1.96 -1.24 8.00
CA HIS A 84 2.62 -0.30 8.89
C HIS A 84 4.10 -0.16 8.57
N THR A 85 4.73 0.94 8.99
CA THR A 85 6.08 1.29 8.58
C THR A 85 7.15 0.36 9.13
N ASN A 86 6.97 -0.19 10.33
CA ASN A 86 8.05 -0.89 11.04
C ASN A 86 7.76 -2.39 11.22
N PRO A 87 8.81 -3.22 11.28
CA PRO A 87 8.69 -4.59 11.74
C PRO A 87 8.42 -4.63 13.25
N LEU A 88 7.85 -5.73 13.68
CA LEU A 88 7.59 -6.10 15.07
C LEU A 88 8.77 -6.92 15.60
N ASP A 89 8.98 -6.81 16.90
CA ASP A 89 9.83 -7.75 17.63
C ASP A 89 9.03 -9.01 18.05
N PRO A 90 9.69 -10.04 18.61
CA PRO A 90 9.01 -11.24 19.08
C PRO A 90 8.05 -11.03 20.27
N SER A 91 7.94 -9.82 20.84
CA SER A 91 7.05 -9.57 21.98
C SER A 91 5.57 -9.55 21.58
N GLY A 92 5.27 -9.44 20.28
CA GLY A 92 3.91 -9.28 19.77
C GLY A 92 3.32 -7.90 20.07
N ASN A 93 4.15 -6.92 20.44
CA ASN A 93 3.70 -5.57 20.71
C ASN A 93 3.42 -4.79 19.41
N CYS A 94 2.14 -4.72 19.04
CA CYS A 94 1.69 -4.02 17.84
C CYS A 94 1.98 -2.50 17.84
N THR A 95 2.32 -1.87 18.97
CA THR A 95 2.69 -0.45 18.99
C THR A 95 4.01 -0.19 18.27
N LEU A 96 4.89 -1.19 18.18
CA LEU A 96 6.19 -1.10 17.51
C LEU A 96 6.10 -0.95 15.99
N ALA A 97 4.93 -1.28 15.40
CA ALA A 97 4.68 -1.11 13.98
C ALA A 97 4.70 0.37 13.52
N PHE A 98 4.59 1.32 14.46
CA PHE A 98 4.46 2.76 14.18
C PHE A 98 3.35 3.11 13.18
N ALA A 99 3.57 4.03 12.24
CA ALA A 99 2.51 4.62 11.41
C ALA A 99 2.13 3.71 10.25
N HIS A 100 1.10 4.09 9.49
CA HIS A 100 0.79 3.43 8.21
C HIS A 100 1.92 3.65 7.20
N LEU A 101 2.12 2.69 6.30
CA LEU A 101 3.00 2.87 5.16
C LEU A 101 2.43 3.97 4.25
N ASP A 102 3.13 5.10 4.20
CA ASP A 102 2.67 6.31 3.52
C ASP A 102 3.85 7.10 2.93
N PRO A 103 4.51 6.56 1.89
CA PRO A 103 5.70 7.17 1.30
C PRO A 103 5.41 8.54 0.65
N TYR A 104 4.15 8.84 0.35
CA TYR A 104 3.71 10.09 -0.28
C TYR A 104 3.16 11.11 0.72
N ASN A 105 3.19 10.80 2.02
CA ASN A 105 2.74 11.69 3.08
C ASN A 105 1.31 12.19 2.84
N VAL A 106 0.40 11.28 2.44
CA VAL A 106 -1.04 11.52 2.37
C VAL A 106 -1.59 11.89 3.75
N THR A 107 -1.01 11.26 4.78
CA THR A 107 -1.33 11.35 6.21
C THR A 107 -2.72 10.79 6.57
N GLU A 108 -2.96 10.57 7.86
CA GLU A 108 -4.30 10.26 8.38
C GLU A 108 -5.26 11.47 8.34
N SER A 109 -4.84 12.63 7.82
CA SER A 109 -5.69 13.82 7.74
C SER A 109 -6.70 13.69 6.61
N ILE A 110 -6.43 12.86 5.61
CA ILE A 110 -7.32 12.62 4.48
C ILE A 110 -8.03 11.29 4.70
N THR A 111 -9.36 11.33 4.79
CA THR A 111 -10.17 10.10 4.78
C THR A 111 -10.06 9.47 3.40
N CYS A 112 -9.54 8.25 3.33
CA CYS A 112 -9.50 7.49 2.09
C CYS A 112 -10.90 7.24 1.54
N ASP A 113 -11.10 7.54 0.27
CA ASP A 113 -12.30 7.18 -0.48
C ASP A 113 -11.97 5.99 -1.41
N PRO A 114 -12.69 4.87 -1.33
CA PRO A 114 -12.46 3.71 -2.18
C PRO A 114 -12.67 3.99 -3.67
N ASN A 115 -13.37 5.06 -4.07
CA ASN A 115 -13.47 5.48 -5.48
C ASN A 115 -12.23 6.26 -5.95
N PHE A 116 -11.44 6.78 -5.01
CA PHE A 116 -10.28 7.64 -5.26
C PHE A 116 -9.03 7.11 -4.55
N LYS A 117 -8.75 5.82 -4.74
CA LYS A 117 -7.67 5.06 -4.06
C LYS A 117 -6.27 5.69 -4.23
N GLN A 118 -6.05 6.43 -5.31
CA GLN A 118 -4.81 7.17 -5.59
C GLN A 118 -4.51 8.30 -4.62
N TYR A 119 -5.48 8.70 -3.78
CA TYR A 119 -5.30 9.67 -2.71
C TYR A 119 -5.33 9.04 -1.31
N CYS A 120 -5.27 7.71 -1.23
CA CYS A 120 -5.19 6.98 0.03
C CYS A 120 -3.75 6.65 0.37
N GLN A 121 -3.44 6.48 1.65
CA GLN A 121 -2.12 5.97 2.06
C GLN A 121 -1.86 4.62 1.38
N GLU A 122 -0.61 4.37 0.96
CA GLU A 122 -0.27 3.14 0.23
C GLU A 122 -0.61 1.89 1.05
N GLY A 123 -0.36 1.93 2.36
CA GLY A 123 -0.70 0.86 3.30
C GLY A 123 -2.17 0.80 3.71
N ASP A 124 -3.04 1.72 3.30
CA ASP A 124 -4.45 1.74 3.75
C ASP A 124 -5.33 0.78 2.93
N PHE A 125 -5.30 -0.50 3.29
CA PHE A 125 -6.17 -1.49 2.65
C PHE A 125 -7.65 -1.28 3.00
N SER A 126 -7.96 -0.85 4.22
CA SER A 126 -9.34 -0.72 4.68
C SER A 126 -10.10 0.39 3.98
N GLY A 127 -9.46 1.54 3.79
CA GLY A 127 -10.01 2.64 3.03
C GLY A 127 -10.16 2.28 1.55
N LYS A 128 -9.16 1.63 0.95
CA LYS A 128 -9.17 1.28 -0.47
C LYS A 128 -10.15 0.16 -0.81
N TRP A 129 -10.11 -0.94 -0.07
CA TRP A 129 -10.78 -2.21 -0.43
C TRP A 129 -11.91 -2.59 0.52
N GLY A 130 -12.19 -1.76 1.50
CA GLY A 130 -13.21 -2.00 2.52
C GLY A 130 -12.64 -2.66 3.76
N LYS A 131 -13.36 -2.49 4.87
CA LYS A 131 -13.00 -3.03 6.19
C LYS A 131 -13.31 -4.53 6.28
N LEU A 132 -12.57 -5.26 7.10
CA LEU A 132 -12.91 -6.63 7.47
C LEU A 132 -14.22 -6.63 8.26
N LYS A 133 -15.22 -7.37 7.78
CA LYS A 133 -16.51 -7.51 8.45
C LYS A 133 -16.45 -8.70 9.40
N GLY A 134 -16.57 -8.43 10.69
CA GLY A 134 -16.63 -9.47 11.71
C GLY A 134 -17.84 -10.38 11.53
N THR A 135 -17.74 -11.58 12.08
CA THR A 135 -18.79 -12.61 11.99
C THR A 135 -19.10 -13.17 13.36
N GLN A 136 -20.20 -13.92 13.50
CA GLN A 136 -20.53 -14.56 14.77
C GLN A 136 -19.48 -15.60 15.21
N SER A 137 -18.83 -16.27 14.24
CA SER A 137 -17.78 -17.25 14.51
C SER A 137 -16.40 -16.63 14.71
N GLY A 138 -16.21 -15.37 14.29
CA GLY A 138 -14.91 -14.71 14.28
C GLY A 138 -14.04 -15.03 13.07
N ALA A 139 -14.50 -15.92 12.18
CA ALA A 139 -13.81 -16.31 10.95
C ALA A 139 -14.37 -15.54 9.74
N ILE A 140 -13.51 -15.22 8.77
CA ILE A 140 -13.87 -14.60 7.50
C ILE A 140 -13.29 -15.46 6.39
N ASP A 141 -14.15 -15.88 5.46
CA ASP A 141 -13.76 -16.65 4.29
C ASP A 141 -12.70 -15.92 3.48
N GLN A 142 -11.86 -16.70 2.79
CA GLN A 142 -10.78 -16.15 2.00
C GLN A 142 -11.32 -15.24 0.89
N PHE A 143 -10.71 -14.07 0.74
CA PHE A 143 -10.98 -13.15 -0.36
C PHE A 143 -9.69 -12.52 -0.88
N SER A 144 -9.75 -11.96 -2.09
CA SER A 144 -8.57 -11.35 -2.72
C SER A 144 -8.93 -10.05 -3.43
N PHE A 145 -8.00 -9.10 -3.45
CA PHE A 145 -8.10 -7.85 -4.19
C PHE A 145 -6.76 -7.46 -4.82
N SER A 146 -6.84 -6.71 -5.91
CA SER A 146 -5.71 -6.35 -6.77
C SER A 146 -5.30 -4.91 -6.50
N ASP A 147 -4.25 -4.68 -5.71
CA ASP A 147 -3.80 -3.35 -5.28
C ASP A 147 -2.70 -2.80 -6.19
N PRO A 148 -2.95 -1.73 -6.96
CA PRO A 148 -1.94 -1.22 -7.87
C PRO A 148 -0.90 -0.34 -7.17
N PHE A 149 -1.10 0.05 -5.90
CA PHE A 149 -0.22 0.97 -5.20
C PHE A 149 0.83 0.24 -4.35
N VAL A 150 0.41 -0.83 -3.67
CA VAL A 150 1.33 -1.62 -2.83
C VAL A 150 2.38 -2.32 -3.68
N ARG A 151 3.64 -2.16 -3.31
CA ARG A 151 4.79 -2.66 -4.09
C ARG A 151 5.86 -3.30 -3.23
N PHE A 152 6.71 -4.10 -3.86
CA PHE A 152 7.87 -4.73 -3.23
C PHE A 152 9.12 -3.86 -3.27
N PHE A 153 9.17 -2.86 -4.15
CA PHE A 153 10.31 -1.98 -4.38
C PHE A 153 9.80 -0.62 -4.91
N PRO A 154 10.53 0.50 -4.71
CA PRO A 154 11.76 0.68 -3.93
C PRO A 154 11.55 0.66 -2.40
N GLN A 155 12.62 0.77 -1.60
CA GLN A 155 12.63 0.59 -0.13
C GLN A 155 11.58 1.44 0.62
N ASP A 156 11.52 2.73 0.29
CA ASP A 156 10.62 3.72 0.88
C ASP A 156 9.15 3.34 0.73
N ALA A 157 8.75 2.78 -0.41
CA ALA A 157 7.39 2.31 -0.68
C ALA A 157 7.21 0.79 -0.50
N SER A 158 8.27 0.04 -0.24
CA SER A 158 8.23 -1.42 -0.21
C SER A 158 7.41 -1.95 0.96
N LEU A 159 6.56 -2.95 0.74
CA LEU A 159 5.93 -3.75 1.79
C LEU A 159 6.91 -4.69 2.53
N LEU A 160 8.11 -4.91 1.99
CA LEU A 160 9.11 -5.81 2.57
C LEU A 160 9.64 -5.24 3.90
N GLY A 161 10.00 -6.10 4.84
CA GLY A 161 10.51 -5.68 6.16
C GLY A 161 9.51 -4.93 7.04
N ARG A 162 8.23 -4.88 6.65
CA ARG A 162 7.17 -4.15 7.35
C ARG A 162 6.21 -5.10 8.05
N SER A 163 5.12 -4.58 8.61
CA SER A 163 4.12 -5.38 9.30
C SER A 163 2.70 -5.03 8.85
N ILE A 164 1.77 -5.94 9.09
CA ILE A 164 0.33 -5.69 9.00
C ILE A 164 -0.22 -5.57 10.40
N VAL A 165 -1.10 -4.60 10.63
CA VAL A 165 -1.84 -4.44 11.88
C VAL A 165 -3.32 -4.45 11.57
N ILE A 166 -4.10 -5.17 12.39
CA ILE A 166 -5.55 -5.11 12.42
C ILE A 166 -5.96 -4.25 13.62
N HIS A 167 -6.89 -3.33 13.39
CA HIS A 167 -7.45 -2.45 14.39
C HIS A 167 -8.95 -2.69 14.60
N SER A 168 -9.41 -2.48 15.82
CA SER A 168 -10.83 -2.29 16.11
C SER A 168 -11.34 -0.97 15.54
N ALA A 169 -12.67 -0.78 15.52
CA ALA A 169 -13.32 0.43 15.01
C ALA A 169 -12.84 1.73 15.69
N ASN A 170 -12.38 1.68 16.93
CA ASN A 170 -11.80 2.80 17.67
C ASN A 170 -10.29 3.01 17.41
N LYS A 171 -9.75 2.42 16.33
CA LYS A 171 -8.33 2.44 15.94
C LYS A 171 -7.35 1.73 16.89
N THR A 172 -7.82 1.02 17.92
CA THR A 172 -6.92 0.23 18.79
C THR A 172 -6.30 -0.92 18.00
N ARG A 173 -4.99 -1.11 18.11
CA ARG A 173 -4.27 -2.24 17.49
C ARG A 173 -4.60 -3.53 18.25
N ILE A 174 -5.24 -4.49 17.60
CA ILE A 174 -5.74 -5.72 18.24
C ILE A 174 -5.03 -6.98 17.78
N ALA A 175 -4.39 -6.95 16.61
CA ALA A 175 -3.53 -8.01 16.10
C ALA A 175 -2.48 -7.44 15.16
N CYS A 176 -1.34 -8.11 15.04
CA CYS A 176 -0.30 -7.69 14.11
C CYS A 176 0.61 -8.87 13.72
N GLY A 177 1.34 -8.70 12.62
CA GLY A 177 2.28 -9.70 12.12
C GLY A 177 3.28 -9.10 11.15
N ASN A 178 4.51 -9.62 11.15
CA ASN A 178 5.53 -9.20 10.19
C ASN A 178 5.21 -9.73 8.80
N ILE A 179 5.42 -8.88 7.79
CA ILE A 179 5.47 -9.27 6.40
C ILE A 179 6.84 -9.89 6.16
N THR A 180 6.84 -11.14 5.73
CA THR A 180 8.05 -11.93 5.52
C THR A 180 8.19 -12.35 4.06
N SER A 181 9.42 -12.36 3.55
CA SER A 181 9.74 -12.76 2.19
C SER A 181 11.16 -13.31 2.09
N ILE A 182 11.38 -14.20 1.11
CA ILE A 182 12.73 -14.65 0.75
C ILE A 182 13.53 -13.49 0.15
N LEU A 183 12.85 -12.53 -0.49
CA LEU A 183 13.45 -11.40 -1.19
C LEU A 183 14.26 -10.47 -0.27
N ASP A 184 13.92 -10.41 1.01
CA ASP A 184 14.63 -9.58 1.97
C ASP A 184 15.20 -10.38 3.15
N GLY A 185 15.27 -11.71 2.99
CA GLY A 185 15.84 -12.61 3.99
C GLY A 185 15.03 -12.75 5.28
N THR A 186 13.83 -12.17 5.37
CA THR A 186 12.93 -12.32 6.52
C THR A 186 12.19 -13.66 6.52
N MET A 187 12.21 -14.39 5.39
CA MET A 187 11.72 -15.76 5.24
C MET A 187 12.79 -16.68 4.64
N SER A 188 12.85 -17.93 5.09
CA SER A 188 13.68 -18.97 4.51
C SER A 188 13.06 -19.54 3.23
N PHE A 189 13.86 -20.26 2.44
CA PHE A 189 13.35 -21.03 1.28
C PHE A 189 12.33 -22.12 1.64
N SER A 190 12.24 -22.51 2.93
CA SER A 190 11.23 -23.45 3.43
C SER A 190 9.95 -22.75 3.87
N GLY A 191 9.79 -21.44 3.61
CA GLY A 191 8.61 -20.67 3.96
C GLY A 191 8.49 -20.29 5.43
N GLN A 192 9.58 -20.37 6.21
CA GLN A 192 9.57 -20.09 7.64
C GLN A 192 10.17 -18.71 7.95
N PRO A 193 9.61 -17.92 8.89
CA PRO A 193 10.21 -16.67 9.33
C PRO A 193 11.64 -16.90 9.85
N THR A 194 12.58 -16.06 9.44
CA THR A 194 13.97 -16.13 9.92
C THR A 194 14.20 -15.37 11.21
N ASN A 195 13.25 -14.52 11.61
CA ASN A 195 13.36 -13.56 12.72
C ASN A 195 14.58 -12.62 12.61
N LYS A 196 15.10 -12.45 11.40
CA LYS A 196 16.14 -11.47 11.10
C LYS A 196 15.50 -10.19 10.54
N PRO A 197 16.12 -9.02 10.76
CA PRO A 197 15.71 -7.81 10.06
C PRO A 197 15.79 -7.99 8.55
N SER A 198 14.97 -7.22 7.84
CA SER A 198 15.02 -7.14 6.38
C SER A 198 16.40 -6.72 5.91
N SER A 199 16.94 -7.45 4.93
CA SER A 199 18.20 -7.08 4.26
C SER A 199 18.00 -6.04 3.16
N PHE A 200 16.74 -5.66 2.87
CA PHE A 200 16.39 -4.70 1.84
C PHE A 200 15.88 -3.39 2.44
N VAL A 201 14.85 -3.46 3.30
CA VAL A 201 14.35 -2.29 4.03
C VAL A 201 15.12 -2.16 5.34
N THR A 202 15.97 -1.14 5.40
CA THR A 202 16.90 -0.87 6.50
C THR A 202 16.66 0.48 7.16
N ASP A 203 15.96 1.37 6.46
CA ASP A 203 15.55 2.68 6.97
C ASP A 203 14.11 2.63 7.46
N PHE A 204 13.94 2.74 8.78
CA PHE A 204 12.65 2.72 9.44
C PHE A 204 12.47 3.99 10.28
N PRO A 205 11.27 4.59 10.28
CA PRO A 205 10.96 5.69 11.19
C PRO A 205 11.22 5.30 12.66
N SER A 206 11.86 6.20 13.40
CA SER A 206 12.11 6.05 14.84
C SER A 206 10.96 6.58 15.71
N ALA A 207 10.01 7.29 15.10
CA ALA A 207 8.82 7.81 15.74
C ALA A 207 7.64 7.82 14.76
N ALA A 208 6.43 7.67 15.29
CA ALA A 208 5.22 7.91 14.51
C ALA A 208 5.05 9.42 14.28
N PRO A 209 4.58 9.85 13.08
CA PRO A 209 4.20 11.24 12.85
C PRO A 209 3.12 11.70 13.83
N ALA A 210 3.08 13.01 14.10
CA ALA A 210 2.00 13.60 14.88
C ALA A 210 0.66 13.33 14.18
N GLN A 211 -0.33 12.90 14.96
CA GLN A 211 -1.68 12.70 14.45
C GLN A 211 -2.26 14.05 14.03
N PRO A 212 -2.86 14.14 12.83
CA PRO A 212 -3.37 15.41 12.32
C PRO A 212 -4.57 15.88 13.15
N ALA A 213 -4.63 17.19 13.39
CA ALA A 213 -5.68 17.81 14.20
C ALA A 213 -7.04 17.90 13.48
N ILE A 214 -7.05 17.76 12.15
CA ILE A 214 -8.23 17.93 11.30
C ILE A 214 -8.30 16.74 10.34
N LEU A 215 -9.48 16.12 10.27
CA LEU A 215 -9.83 15.10 9.29
C LEU A 215 -10.60 15.77 8.14
N ILE A 216 -10.12 15.57 6.93
CA ILE A 216 -10.69 16.09 5.69
C ILE A 216 -11.18 14.89 4.89
N SER A 217 -12.45 14.92 4.50
CA SER A 217 -13.04 13.92 3.61
C SER A 217 -13.31 14.61 2.27
N PRO A 218 -12.29 14.77 1.42
CA PRO A 218 -12.41 15.62 0.24
C PRO A 218 -13.53 15.16 -0.71
N PHE A 219 -13.82 13.87 -0.73
CA PHE A 219 -14.81 13.30 -1.64
C PHE A 219 -16.16 12.99 -0.98
N ASN A 220 -16.39 13.43 0.26
CA ASN A 220 -17.61 13.19 1.01
C ASN A 220 -18.34 14.52 1.33
N GLY A 221 -19.06 15.06 0.35
CA GLY A 221 -19.76 16.35 0.46
C GLY A 221 -20.70 16.65 -0.72
N THR A 222 -21.47 17.74 -0.59
CA THR A 222 -22.44 18.17 -1.61
C THR A 222 -21.81 18.72 -2.89
N ASP A 223 -20.54 19.12 -2.80
CA ASP A 223 -19.78 19.78 -3.84
C ASP A 223 -18.39 19.13 -3.95
N LEU A 224 -17.83 19.09 -5.17
CA LEU A 224 -16.46 18.67 -5.38
C LEU A 224 -15.49 19.63 -4.68
N PRO A 225 -14.34 19.16 -4.17
CA PRO A 225 -13.29 20.07 -3.72
C PRO A 225 -12.90 21.03 -4.84
N SER A 226 -12.61 22.27 -4.48
CA SER A 226 -12.10 23.24 -5.47
C SER A 226 -10.81 22.72 -6.10
N GLN A 227 -10.51 23.13 -7.34
CA GLN A 227 -9.25 22.77 -8.00
C GLN A 227 -8.04 23.13 -7.14
N THR A 228 -8.08 24.27 -6.46
CA THR A 228 -7.03 24.71 -5.52
C THR A 228 -6.86 23.75 -4.34
N PHE A 229 -7.95 23.14 -3.86
CA PHE A 229 -7.86 22.11 -2.83
C PHE A 229 -7.23 20.82 -3.39
N LEU A 230 -7.63 20.39 -4.59
CA LEU A 230 -7.05 19.21 -5.25
C LEU A 230 -5.57 19.40 -5.57
N ASP A 231 -5.18 20.59 -6.03
CA ASP A 231 -3.79 20.96 -6.31
C ASP A 231 -2.93 21.05 -5.03
N ALA A 232 -3.58 21.25 -3.88
CA ALA A 232 -2.94 21.27 -2.57
C ALA A 232 -2.87 19.88 -1.90
N LEU A 233 -3.54 18.87 -2.47
CA LEU A 233 -3.36 17.50 -2.01
C LEU A 233 -1.92 17.07 -2.32
N PRO A 234 -1.26 16.31 -1.42
CA PRO A 234 -0.07 15.58 -1.80
C PRO A 234 -0.46 14.73 -3.00
N TYR A 235 0.17 15.01 -4.15
CA TYR A 235 -0.09 14.49 -5.50
C TYR A 235 -0.83 13.13 -5.54
N PRO A 236 -1.73 12.87 -6.53
CA PRO A 236 -2.21 11.51 -6.73
C PRO A 236 -0.99 10.60 -6.85
N ILE A 237 -0.96 9.53 -6.03
CA ILE A 237 0.19 8.65 -5.88
C ILE A 237 0.66 8.23 -7.27
N SER A 238 1.75 8.85 -7.72
CA SER A 238 2.25 8.64 -9.05
C SER A 238 2.82 7.23 -9.09
N PHE A 239 2.21 6.43 -9.97
CA PHE A 239 2.64 5.12 -10.46
C PHE A 239 2.00 3.93 -9.75
N PRO A 240 0.76 3.55 -10.17
CA PRO A 240 0.29 2.17 -10.05
C PRO A 240 1.33 1.22 -10.67
N ALA A 241 1.49 0.00 -10.17
CA ALA A 241 2.43 -1.03 -10.62
C ALA A 241 2.80 -0.89 -12.13
N ILE A 242 4.07 -0.60 -12.41
CA ILE A 242 4.62 -0.54 -13.76
C ILE A 242 5.93 -1.36 -13.73
N PRO A 243 6.26 -2.15 -14.76
CA PRO A 243 7.59 -2.76 -14.87
C PRO A 243 8.72 -1.74 -14.68
N LEU A 244 9.84 -2.14 -14.06
CA LEU A 244 10.99 -1.26 -13.79
C LEU A 244 11.59 -0.60 -15.06
N ASP A 245 11.49 -1.25 -16.22
CA ASP A 245 11.92 -0.74 -17.53
C ASP A 245 10.89 0.22 -18.18
N LYS A 246 9.63 0.18 -17.72
CA LYS A 246 8.52 1.03 -18.17
C LYS A 246 8.29 2.25 -17.28
N ALA A 247 8.82 2.25 -16.05
CA ALA A 247 8.80 3.40 -15.15
C ALA A 247 9.52 4.65 -15.74
N LEU A 248 10.34 4.46 -16.77
CA LEU A 248 11.05 5.52 -17.49
C LEU A 248 10.23 6.19 -18.62
N ASN A 249 9.03 5.66 -18.96
CA ASN A 249 8.23 6.09 -20.11
C ASN A 249 6.75 6.24 -19.74
N ILE A 250 6.44 7.22 -18.90
CA ILE A 250 5.07 7.45 -18.39
C ILE A 250 4.52 8.73 -19.01
N GLU A 251 3.33 8.63 -19.59
CA GLU A 251 2.58 9.74 -20.14
C GLU A 251 1.48 10.13 -19.14
N PHE A 252 1.54 11.38 -18.68
CA PHE A 252 0.46 11.96 -17.88
C PHE A 252 -0.66 12.44 -18.79
N PHE A 253 -1.90 12.12 -18.44
CA PHE A 253 -3.08 12.55 -19.17
C PHE A 253 -4.20 12.93 -18.21
N GLN A 254 -5.32 13.41 -18.75
CA GLN A 254 -6.52 13.68 -17.98
C GLN A 254 -7.50 12.53 -18.20
N HIS A 255 -7.87 11.82 -17.14
CA HIS A 255 -8.84 10.74 -17.20
C HIS A 255 -10.22 11.23 -16.74
N THR A 256 -11.23 11.01 -17.57
CA THR A 256 -12.61 11.42 -17.32
C THR A 256 -13.47 10.19 -17.07
N HIS A 257 -14.14 10.14 -15.92
CA HIS A 257 -15.03 9.03 -15.55
C HIS A 257 -16.19 9.52 -14.67
N ASP A 258 -17.23 8.71 -14.57
CA ASP A 258 -18.42 9.03 -13.80
C ASP A 258 -18.28 8.52 -12.36
N VAL A 259 -18.50 9.42 -11.40
CA VAL A 259 -18.58 9.13 -9.97
C VAL A 259 -19.94 9.53 -9.43
N LYS A 260 -20.38 8.91 -8.34
CA LYS A 260 -21.62 9.33 -7.66
C LYS A 260 -21.29 10.37 -6.59
N VAL A 261 -21.68 11.61 -6.84
CA VAL A 261 -21.69 12.70 -5.85
C VAL A 261 -23.15 12.91 -5.44
N ASN A 262 -23.48 12.74 -4.16
CA ASN A 262 -24.86 12.83 -3.65
C ASN A 262 -25.90 11.97 -4.38
N ASN A 263 -25.57 10.72 -4.71
CA ASN A 263 -26.47 9.85 -5.48
C ASN A 263 -26.77 10.34 -6.91
N VAL A 264 -26.09 11.39 -7.38
CA VAL A 264 -26.14 11.92 -8.74
C VAL A 264 -24.86 11.52 -9.47
N GLN A 265 -25.01 10.91 -10.64
CA GLN A 265 -23.88 10.57 -11.51
C GLN A 265 -23.26 11.86 -12.06
N THR A 266 -21.98 12.06 -11.76
CA THR A 266 -21.21 13.27 -12.08
C THR A 266 -19.94 12.86 -12.78
N THR A 267 -19.64 13.47 -13.92
CA THR A 267 -18.41 13.23 -14.66
C THR A 267 -17.28 14.08 -14.10
N VAL A 268 -16.18 13.44 -13.68
CA VAL A 268 -14.98 14.10 -13.14
C VAL A 268 -13.78 13.87 -14.03
N THR A 269 -12.95 14.91 -14.21
CA THR A 269 -11.69 14.86 -14.95
C THR A 269 -10.54 15.11 -13.99
N GLN A 270 -9.56 14.21 -13.96
CA GLN A 270 -8.42 14.29 -13.04
C GLN A 270 -7.10 13.87 -13.71
N PRO A 271 -5.94 14.31 -13.19
CA PRO A 271 -4.65 13.82 -13.62
C PRO A 271 -4.55 12.30 -13.43
N ASP A 272 -4.09 11.62 -14.48
CA ASP A 272 -3.85 10.18 -14.51
C ASP A 272 -2.55 9.91 -15.26
N ALA A 273 -2.02 8.70 -15.16
CA ALA A 273 -0.75 8.31 -15.75
C ALA A 273 -0.88 6.93 -16.42
N LYS A 274 -0.43 6.82 -17.66
CA LYS A 274 -0.37 5.56 -18.41
C LYS A 274 1.03 5.35 -18.97
N ALA A 275 1.38 4.10 -19.26
CA ALA A 275 2.60 3.82 -20.01
C ALA A 275 2.53 4.44 -21.42
N ALA A 276 3.59 5.14 -21.83
CA ALA A 276 3.75 5.64 -23.19
C ALA A 276 4.04 4.44 -24.13
N TYR A 277 2.99 3.98 -24.82
CA TYR A 277 2.95 2.93 -25.85
C TYR A 277 3.13 1.44 -25.43
N GLY A 278 2.08 0.66 -25.76
CA GLY A 278 2.13 -0.78 -26.05
C GLY A 278 1.85 -1.71 -24.86
N TYR A 279 0.59 -2.16 -24.76
CA TYR A 279 0.06 -3.22 -23.88
C TYR A 279 0.35 -3.08 -22.38
N GLY A 280 -0.40 -2.18 -21.73
CA GLY A 280 -0.66 -2.20 -20.29
C GLY A 280 -2.16 -2.44 -20.02
N PRO A 281 -2.54 -2.86 -18.81
CA PRO A 281 -3.90 -3.31 -18.53
C PRO A 281 -4.91 -2.17 -18.74
N THR A 282 -5.94 -2.43 -19.54
CA THR A 282 -7.12 -1.56 -19.57
C THR A 282 -7.83 -1.69 -18.23
N PHE A 283 -7.77 -0.62 -17.43
CA PHE A 283 -8.67 -0.47 -16.29
C PHE A 283 -10.09 -0.28 -16.86
N ASN A 284 -10.85 -1.36 -16.93
CA ASN A 284 -12.29 -1.24 -17.13
C ASN A 284 -12.88 -0.85 -15.77
N TRP A 285 -13.27 0.41 -15.69
CA TRP A 285 -14.09 1.00 -14.63
C TRP A 285 -15.50 0.42 -14.65
#